data_AF-A0A6A5FYC0-F1
#
_entry.id   AF-A0A6A5FYC0-F1
#
_cell.length_a   1.000
_cell.length_b   1.000
_cell.length_c   1.000
_cell.angle_alpha   90.00
_cell.angle_beta   90.00
_cell.angle_gamma   90.00
#
_symmetry.space_group_name_H-M   'P 1'
#
loop_
_entity.id
_entity.type
_entity.pdbx_description
1 polymer ?
#
loop_
_entity_poly.entity_id
_entity_poly.type
_entity_poly.pdbx_seq_one_letter_code
_entity_poly.pdbx_strand_id
1 'polypeptide(L)'
;MHSYQRFVRQAEEYPISNNEDVPKKEKQMKTFFSLYNNMDEILGQNSDILPPRVLNSTAHEFCNNTDHCIRPFMRHETRYRVAPDYKMAHCVVHKSMSTVITGIMCYLYNRDHFVKVDKQMNMSEWDKASLCRGDNTFRHLRSVEKRFNASEMDGWSLSMITRDPIDRFVSGYVDRCIRVAEGPSPCNGCDKNMTCFILSEYERFKKQANKGVLTNTFEDRHFYPQNWRCDIKTMRNKYEFIRYSSDPSKQLMEDLFKIARRQGIPESELEYIEDELTKNRKTTHTTAYSPAREFYQRRPVIHENSTMLVAPKSRNVREEQIRLFALNEIVKANSHVSPQYKMVNCVVQKSMSTMMTGAMCYLYNETQYEQSGRNFDDEFSGRFCKDTNEFKSVTGVREAFNISYVKTDWSFSMVTRDPIDRFVSGFVDRCVRLQQRNGTTQCNGCGLNMTCFIETEYKHLMEISFKRKTHRTMEDAHFFPQVWHCDLNEEVEFFEFIQYSSNADDNLMPQFDDLLQRQKVPRRSRDFIRNQLVYQKSSHSTTGTPAKRLMKSPYLLEFIVKMFYYDFLQFHYELPQGF
;
A
#
# COMPACT_ATOMS: atom_id res chain seq x y z
N MET A 1 -15.74 41.46 -10.42
CA MET A 1 -15.08 42.28 -11.45
C MET A 1 -13.77 42.96 -10.97
N HIS A 2 -13.62 43.38 -9.72
CA HIS A 2 -12.41 44.11 -9.28
C HIS A 2 -11.13 43.28 -8.98
N SER A 3 -11.16 41.94 -8.89
CA SER A 3 -9.94 41.12 -8.77
C SER A 3 -9.39 40.63 -10.12
N TYR A 4 -10.14 40.81 -11.21
CA TYR A 4 -9.76 40.35 -12.55
C TYR A 4 -8.79 41.34 -13.24
N GLN A 5 -8.99 42.65 -13.05
CA GLN A 5 -8.12 43.67 -13.65
C GLN A 5 -6.74 43.81 -13.00
N ARG A 6 -6.55 43.32 -11.76
CA ARG A 6 -5.26 43.45 -11.05
C ARG A 6 -4.20 42.45 -11.54
N PHE A 7 -4.63 41.30 -12.06
CA PHE A 7 -3.74 40.30 -12.66
C PHE A 7 -3.49 40.54 -14.15
N VAL A 8 -4.50 41.07 -14.89
CA VAL A 8 -4.34 41.39 -16.33
C VAL A 8 -3.32 42.50 -16.55
N ARG A 9 -3.31 43.57 -15.72
CA ARG A 9 -2.32 44.65 -15.87
C ARG A 9 -0.88 44.27 -15.56
N GLN A 10 -0.65 43.25 -14.72
CA GLN A 10 0.72 42.79 -14.42
C GLN A 10 1.35 41.94 -15.52
N ALA A 11 0.53 41.37 -16.42
CA ALA A 11 0.99 40.55 -17.54
C ALA A 11 1.31 41.36 -18.82
N GLU A 12 0.80 42.59 -18.93
CA GLU A 12 0.94 43.41 -20.15
C GLU A 12 2.15 44.36 -20.13
N GLU A 13 2.89 44.50 -19.01
CA GLU A 13 3.90 45.56 -18.82
C GLU A 13 5.31 45.10 -18.39
N TYR A 14 5.68 43.83 -18.50
CA TYR A 14 7.08 43.41 -18.25
C TYR A 14 7.86 43.22 -19.56
N PRO A 15 8.80 44.13 -19.90
CA PRO A 15 9.79 43.86 -20.92
C PRO A 15 10.67 42.69 -20.45
N ILE A 16 11.04 41.83 -21.40
CA ILE A 16 11.94 40.70 -21.21
C ILE A 16 13.27 41.23 -20.68
N SER A 17 13.48 41.10 -19.37
CA SER A 17 14.81 41.18 -18.76
C SER A 17 15.32 39.74 -18.67
N ASN A 18 16.28 39.42 -19.53
CA ASN A 18 17.17 38.29 -19.31
C ASN A 18 17.99 38.60 -18.06
N ASN A 19 17.58 38.07 -16.91
CA ASN A 19 18.48 37.94 -15.78
C ASN A 19 18.11 36.70 -14.94
N GLU A 20 19.15 35.96 -14.62
CA GLU A 20 19.17 34.73 -13.85
C GLU A 20 18.61 34.93 -12.44
N ASP A 21 17.37 34.49 -12.18
CA ASP A 21 16.79 34.44 -10.83
C ASP A 21 16.80 33.01 -10.26
N VAL A 22 18.01 32.52 -9.97
CA VAL A 22 18.28 31.30 -9.19
C VAL A 22 18.05 31.41 -7.65
N PRO A 23 17.94 32.58 -6.96
CA PRO A 23 17.98 32.59 -5.49
C PRO A 23 16.66 32.24 -4.76
N LYS A 24 15.48 32.25 -5.42
CA LYS A 24 14.18 31.99 -4.74
C LYS A 24 13.90 30.50 -4.48
N LYS A 25 14.30 29.61 -5.39
CA LYS A 25 14.11 28.14 -5.22
C LYS A 25 14.96 27.58 -4.08
N GLU A 26 16.18 28.08 -3.95
CA GLU A 26 17.11 27.63 -2.90
C GLU A 26 16.62 28.01 -1.49
N LYS A 27 15.98 29.18 -1.34
CA LYS A 27 15.40 29.63 -0.06
C LYS A 27 14.16 28.81 0.33
N GLN A 28 13.32 28.43 -0.63
CA GLN A 28 12.19 27.52 -0.38
C GLN A 28 12.65 26.10 -0.03
N MET A 29 13.69 25.56 -0.68
CA MET A 29 14.28 24.27 -0.33
C MET A 29 14.98 24.28 1.04
N LYS A 30 15.73 25.34 1.39
CA LYS A 30 16.35 25.47 2.72
C LYS A 30 15.29 25.52 3.84
N THR A 31 14.15 26.17 3.61
CA THR A 31 13.03 26.21 4.57
C THR A 31 12.26 24.87 4.62
N PHE A 32 12.17 24.16 3.49
CA PHE A 32 11.58 22.82 3.40
C PHE A 32 12.35 21.78 4.25
N PHE A 33 13.68 21.88 4.33
CA PHE A 33 14.51 20.97 5.14
C PHE A 33 14.74 21.42 6.59
N SER A 34 14.66 22.72 6.93
CA SER A 34 14.99 23.18 8.29
C SER A 34 14.00 22.73 9.38
N LEU A 35 12.74 22.45 9.01
CA LEU A 35 11.70 21.98 9.95
C LEU A 35 11.71 20.46 10.16
N TYR A 36 12.46 19.70 9.33
CA TYR A 36 12.59 18.24 9.43
C TYR A 36 13.69 17.81 10.41
N ASN A 37 14.56 18.73 10.84
CA ASN A 37 15.74 18.44 11.65
C ASN A 37 15.58 18.71 13.16
N ASN A 38 14.52 19.41 13.61
CA ASN A 38 14.34 19.66 15.05
C ASN A 38 13.51 18.54 15.73
N MET A 39 13.98 17.29 15.56
CA MET A 39 13.34 16.13 16.17
C MET A 39 13.43 16.17 17.71
N ASP A 40 14.47 16.78 18.27
CA ASP A 40 14.62 16.90 19.74
C ASP A 40 13.51 17.75 20.36
N GLU A 41 13.13 18.85 19.72
CA GLU A 41 12.00 19.67 20.16
C GLU A 41 10.67 18.91 20.03
N ILE A 42 10.48 18.16 18.94
CA ILE A 42 9.31 17.30 18.73
C ILE A 42 9.23 16.23 19.82
N LEU A 43 10.33 15.54 20.09
CA LEU A 43 10.40 14.49 21.12
C LEU A 43 10.17 15.09 22.51
N GLY A 44 10.81 16.22 22.83
CA GLY A 44 10.67 16.91 24.11
C GLY A 44 9.23 17.33 24.39
N GLN A 45 8.57 17.98 23.41
CA GLN A 45 7.18 18.42 23.56
C GLN A 45 6.16 17.27 23.56
N ASN A 46 6.54 16.06 23.17
CA ASN A 46 5.66 14.88 23.10
C ASN A 46 6.11 13.76 24.06
N SER A 47 6.85 14.12 25.10
CA SER A 47 7.31 13.21 26.16
C SER A 47 6.26 12.93 27.25
N ASP A 48 5.07 13.56 27.14
CA ASP A 48 3.97 13.37 28.07
C ASP A 48 3.50 11.91 28.12
N ILE A 49 3.26 11.43 29.35
CA ILE A 49 2.63 10.14 29.61
C ILE A 49 1.19 10.22 29.11
N LEU A 50 0.82 9.27 28.24
CA LEU A 50 -0.51 9.24 27.67
C LEU A 50 -1.54 8.83 28.73
N PRO A 51 -2.72 9.49 28.75
CA PRO A 51 -3.78 9.07 29.65
C PRO A 51 -4.23 7.64 29.32
N PRO A 52 -4.62 6.85 30.33
CA PRO A 52 -5.09 5.49 30.11
C PRO A 52 -6.35 5.47 29.24
N ARG A 53 -6.51 4.38 28.48
CA ARG A 53 -7.64 4.19 27.59
C ARG A 53 -8.95 4.12 28.38
N VAL A 54 -9.95 4.89 27.94
CA VAL A 54 -11.31 4.93 28.54
C VAL A 54 -12.27 3.95 27.84
N LEU A 55 -11.87 3.41 26.68
CA LEU A 55 -12.64 2.46 25.88
C LEU A 55 -12.49 1.02 26.42
N ASN A 56 -13.55 0.51 27.06
CA ASN A 56 -13.65 -0.88 27.53
C ASN A 56 -14.42 -1.81 26.55
N SER A 57 -14.96 -1.26 25.45
CA SER A 57 -15.82 -1.95 24.47
C SER A 57 -15.44 -1.56 23.04
N THR A 58 -16.18 -2.05 22.03
CA THR A 58 -15.97 -1.61 20.65
C THR A 58 -16.27 -0.11 20.49
N ALA A 59 -15.66 0.54 19.50
CA ALA A 59 -15.93 1.95 19.21
C ALA A 59 -17.41 2.22 18.87
N HIS A 60 -18.11 1.24 18.26
CA HIS A 60 -19.52 1.34 17.95
C HIS A 60 -20.39 1.37 19.22
N GLU A 61 -20.16 0.44 20.14
CA GLU A 61 -20.86 0.40 21.44
C GLU A 61 -20.54 1.64 22.28
N PHE A 62 -19.28 2.04 22.31
CA PHE A 62 -18.85 3.23 23.05
C PHE A 62 -19.53 4.50 22.53
N CYS A 63 -19.55 4.71 21.21
CA CYS A 63 -20.18 5.90 20.62
C CYS A 63 -21.71 5.88 20.64
N ASN A 64 -22.35 4.70 20.69
CA ASN A 64 -23.81 4.60 20.80
C ASN A 64 -24.31 4.83 22.23
N ASN A 65 -23.53 4.44 23.23
CA ASN A 65 -23.97 4.44 24.64
C ASN A 65 -23.46 5.64 25.44
N THR A 66 -22.68 6.54 24.83
CA THR A 66 -22.07 7.69 25.53
C THR A 66 -22.17 8.98 24.73
N ASP A 67 -22.09 10.12 25.41
CA ASP A 67 -21.97 11.44 24.78
C ASP A 67 -20.51 11.79 24.39
N HIS A 68 -19.61 10.79 24.45
CA HIS A 68 -18.19 10.97 24.16
C HIS A 68 -17.87 11.05 22.66
N CYS A 69 -18.80 10.74 21.77
CA CYS A 69 -18.56 10.85 20.32
C CYS A 69 -19.24 12.09 19.72
N ILE A 70 -18.49 12.82 18.88
CA ILE A 70 -19.02 14.01 18.19
C ILE A 70 -20.09 13.62 17.17
N ARG A 71 -21.12 14.46 17.03
CA ARG A 71 -22.27 14.19 16.15
C ARG A 71 -21.83 14.00 14.68
N PRO A 72 -22.35 12.98 13.96
CA PRO A 72 -22.05 12.81 12.54
C PRO A 72 -22.83 13.82 11.68
N PHE A 73 -22.38 14.01 10.44
CA PHE A 73 -23.10 14.78 9.41
C PHE A 73 -23.46 16.23 9.78
N MET A 74 -22.58 16.93 10.50
CA MET A 74 -22.72 18.38 10.71
C MET A 74 -22.62 19.11 9.37
N ARG A 75 -23.34 20.23 9.22
CA ARG A 75 -23.32 21.02 7.99
C ARG A 75 -22.07 21.90 7.96
N HIS A 76 -21.06 21.51 7.19
CA HIS A 76 -19.83 22.27 6.99
C HIS A 76 -19.71 22.85 5.56
N GLU A 77 -18.84 23.84 5.37
CA GLU A 77 -18.47 24.38 4.05
C GLU A 77 -17.99 23.22 3.15
N THR A 78 -18.72 23.02 2.05
CA THR A 78 -18.36 22.06 1.01
C THR A 78 -17.70 22.79 -0.15
N ARG A 79 -16.88 22.08 -0.92
CA ARG A 79 -16.23 22.61 -2.12
C ARG A 79 -16.32 21.60 -3.23
N TYR A 80 -17.14 21.90 -4.21
CA TYR A 80 -17.29 21.13 -5.43
C TYR A 80 -16.40 21.69 -6.52
N ARG A 81 -15.73 20.81 -7.24
CA ARG A 81 -15.10 21.09 -8.52
C ARG A 81 -15.90 20.37 -9.59
N VAL A 82 -16.22 21.05 -10.68
CA VAL A 82 -17.10 20.49 -11.72
C VAL A 82 -16.42 20.52 -13.08
N ALA A 83 -16.72 19.50 -13.89
CA ALA A 83 -16.40 19.43 -15.31
C ALA A 83 -17.73 19.18 -16.05
N PRO A 84 -18.43 20.25 -16.48
CA PRO A 84 -19.82 20.15 -16.94
C PRO A 84 -19.95 19.41 -18.26
N ASP A 85 -18.97 19.50 -19.15
CA ASP A 85 -18.95 18.80 -20.44
C ASP A 85 -19.00 17.27 -20.26
N TYR A 86 -18.47 16.79 -19.14
CA TYR A 86 -18.48 15.38 -18.73
C TYR A 86 -19.48 15.09 -17.60
N LYS A 87 -20.33 16.06 -17.22
CA LYS A 87 -21.30 15.94 -16.11
C LYS A 87 -20.67 15.39 -14.81
N MET A 88 -19.45 15.82 -14.47
CA MET A 88 -18.78 15.39 -13.25
C MET A 88 -18.77 16.48 -12.18
N ALA A 89 -19.06 16.12 -10.94
CA ALA A 89 -18.86 16.96 -9.77
C ALA A 89 -18.12 16.21 -8.66
N HIS A 90 -16.94 16.71 -8.31
CA HIS A 90 -16.11 16.14 -7.26
C HIS A 90 -16.16 16.98 -6.00
N CYS A 91 -16.46 16.36 -4.85
CA CYS A 91 -16.34 17.05 -3.57
C CYS A 91 -14.92 16.98 -3.02
N VAL A 92 -14.33 18.15 -2.79
CA VAL A 92 -12.95 18.29 -2.32
C VAL A 92 -12.87 18.19 -0.80
N VAL A 93 -12.13 17.18 -0.34
CA VAL A 93 -11.82 16.95 1.07
C VAL A 93 -10.35 17.28 1.33
N HIS A 94 -10.10 18.19 2.26
CA HIS A 94 -8.74 18.55 2.62
C HIS A 94 -7.95 17.34 3.16
N LYS A 95 -6.67 17.27 2.77
CA LYS A 95 -5.74 16.17 3.10
C LYS A 95 -6.10 14.82 2.47
N SER A 96 -7.00 14.80 1.50
CA SER A 96 -7.36 13.62 0.71
C SER A 96 -7.16 13.91 -0.78
N MET A 97 -5.91 14.22 -1.18
CA MET A 97 -5.55 14.61 -2.57
C MET A 97 -6.31 15.81 -3.14
N SER A 98 -6.74 16.73 -2.26
CA SER A 98 -7.53 17.91 -2.63
C SER A 98 -6.92 18.76 -3.74
N THR A 99 -5.58 18.89 -3.76
CA THR A 99 -4.87 19.72 -4.74
C THR A 99 -4.85 19.05 -6.10
N VAL A 100 -4.53 17.75 -6.13
CA VAL A 100 -4.46 16.92 -7.34
C VAL A 100 -5.81 16.89 -8.05
N ILE A 101 -6.87 16.50 -7.34
CA ILE A 101 -8.21 16.40 -7.94
C ILE A 101 -8.76 17.77 -8.37
N THR A 102 -8.35 18.85 -7.68
CA THR A 102 -8.69 20.21 -8.13
C THR A 102 -8.04 20.52 -9.48
N GLY A 103 -6.78 20.14 -9.67
CA GLY A 103 -6.06 20.30 -10.94
C GLY A 103 -6.74 19.52 -12.07
N ILE A 104 -7.05 18.24 -11.84
CA ILE A 104 -7.73 17.39 -12.83
C ILE A 104 -9.08 17.98 -13.23
N MET A 105 -9.91 18.37 -12.26
CA MET A 105 -11.23 18.96 -12.57
C MET A 105 -11.12 20.34 -13.21
N CYS A 106 -10.03 21.07 -13.01
CA CYS A 106 -9.77 22.34 -13.71
C CYS A 106 -9.34 22.10 -15.16
N TYR A 107 -8.48 21.12 -15.40
CA TYR A 107 -8.09 20.67 -16.74
C TYR A 107 -9.33 20.21 -17.54
N LEU A 108 -10.15 19.32 -16.97
CA LEU A 108 -11.37 18.82 -17.60
C LEU A 108 -12.46 19.89 -17.79
N TYR A 109 -12.39 21.01 -17.05
CA TYR A 109 -13.31 22.13 -17.21
C TYR A 109 -12.96 23.03 -18.40
N ASN A 110 -11.65 23.27 -18.63
CA ASN A 110 -11.18 24.07 -19.75
C ASN A 110 -9.76 23.67 -20.14
N ARG A 111 -9.67 22.63 -20.96
CA ARG A 111 -8.42 22.02 -21.41
C ARG A 111 -7.50 23.01 -22.09
N ASP A 112 -8.03 23.72 -23.09
CA ASP A 112 -7.22 24.57 -23.96
C ASP A 112 -6.60 25.72 -23.18
N HIS A 113 -7.36 26.31 -22.24
CA HIS A 113 -6.83 27.33 -21.33
C HIS A 113 -5.80 26.74 -20.36
N PHE A 114 -6.10 25.59 -19.75
CA PHE A 114 -5.19 24.94 -18.79
C PHE A 114 -3.83 24.63 -19.41
N VAL A 115 -3.81 23.95 -20.57
CA VAL A 115 -2.58 23.54 -21.26
C VAL A 115 -1.78 24.76 -21.74
N LYS A 116 -2.45 25.80 -22.24
CA LYS A 116 -1.80 27.04 -22.67
C LYS A 116 -1.06 27.73 -21.53
N VAL A 117 -1.72 27.92 -20.39
CA VAL A 117 -1.13 28.60 -19.23
C VAL A 117 -0.03 27.75 -18.59
N ASP A 118 -0.19 26.43 -18.52
CA ASP A 118 0.82 25.54 -17.94
C ASP A 118 2.13 25.56 -18.72
N LYS A 119 2.03 25.50 -20.06
CA LYS A 119 3.20 25.60 -20.97
C LYS A 119 3.90 26.96 -20.90
N GLN A 120 3.16 28.04 -20.65
CA GLN A 120 3.71 29.40 -20.62
C GLN A 120 4.35 29.77 -19.28
N MET A 121 3.81 29.27 -18.16
CA MET A 121 4.21 29.74 -16.82
C MET A 121 4.93 28.68 -15.98
N ASN A 122 5.07 27.44 -16.47
CA ASN A 122 5.59 26.30 -15.70
C ASN A 122 4.94 26.24 -14.31
N MET A 123 3.60 26.22 -14.29
CA MET A 123 2.78 26.49 -13.12
C MET A 123 3.12 25.55 -11.96
N SER A 124 3.19 26.11 -10.75
CA SER A 124 3.18 25.29 -9.54
C SER A 124 1.80 24.65 -9.34
N GLU A 125 1.72 23.64 -8.48
CA GLU A 125 0.46 22.97 -8.17
C GLU A 125 -0.60 23.92 -7.57
N TRP A 126 -0.16 24.95 -6.84
CA TRP A 126 -1.05 25.97 -6.30
C TRP A 126 -1.60 26.89 -7.39
N ASP A 127 -0.79 27.17 -8.42
CA ASP A 127 -1.22 27.94 -9.59
C ASP A 127 -2.25 27.12 -10.38
N LYS A 128 -1.98 25.82 -10.62
CA LYS A 128 -2.94 24.90 -11.24
C LYS A 128 -4.27 24.81 -10.47
N ALA A 129 -4.21 24.72 -9.13
CA ALA A 129 -5.39 24.63 -8.29
C ALA A 129 -6.19 25.95 -8.15
N SER A 130 -5.55 27.08 -8.45
CA SER A 130 -6.15 28.42 -8.38
C SER A 130 -6.62 28.92 -9.74
N LEU A 131 -6.15 28.35 -10.85
CA LEU A 131 -6.49 28.76 -12.21
C LEU A 131 -8.01 28.84 -12.46
N CYS A 132 -8.76 27.78 -12.12
CA CYS A 132 -10.21 27.74 -12.31
C CYS A 132 -11.01 28.19 -11.06
N ARG A 133 -10.36 28.85 -10.10
CA ARG A 133 -11.01 29.23 -8.84
C ARG A 133 -12.06 30.30 -9.09
N GLY A 134 -13.31 29.98 -8.74
CA GLY A 134 -14.47 30.85 -8.95
C GLY A 134 -15.28 30.50 -10.19
N ASP A 135 -14.67 29.83 -11.17
CA ASP A 135 -15.36 29.41 -12.40
C ASP A 135 -15.99 28.02 -12.24
N ASN A 136 -15.17 27.01 -11.90
CA ASN A 136 -15.61 25.63 -11.73
C ASN A 136 -15.86 25.24 -10.26
N THR A 137 -15.99 26.23 -9.38
CA THR A 137 -16.00 26.03 -7.93
C THR A 137 -17.35 26.35 -7.33
N PHE A 138 -17.96 25.40 -6.62
CA PHE A 138 -19.28 25.58 -6.01
C PHE A 138 -19.26 25.21 -4.53
N ARG A 139 -20.02 25.94 -3.71
CA ARG A 139 -20.12 25.67 -2.26
C ARG A 139 -21.27 24.74 -1.87
N HIS A 140 -22.20 24.50 -2.81
CA HIS A 140 -23.40 23.69 -2.61
C HIS A 140 -23.77 23.04 -3.95
N LEU A 141 -24.26 21.80 -3.92
CA LEU A 141 -24.76 21.12 -5.14
C LEU A 141 -25.91 21.88 -5.79
N ARG A 142 -26.81 22.48 -5.00
CA ARG A 142 -27.90 23.33 -5.52
C ARG A 142 -27.41 24.45 -6.45
N SER A 143 -26.20 24.98 -6.20
CA SER A 143 -25.61 25.99 -7.09
C SER A 143 -25.14 25.39 -8.41
N VAL A 144 -24.68 24.14 -8.41
CA VAL A 144 -24.36 23.36 -9.62
C VAL A 144 -25.64 23.05 -10.40
N GLU A 145 -26.67 22.52 -9.72
CA GLU A 145 -27.99 22.22 -10.30
C GLU A 145 -28.56 23.43 -11.04
N LYS A 146 -28.59 24.60 -10.36
CA LYS A 146 -29.09 25.85 -10.94
C LYS A 146 -28.23 26.34 -12.11
N ARG A 147 -26.90 26.22 -12.03
CA ARG A 147 -25.98 26.76 -13.04
C ARG A 147 -26.02 25.96 -14.34
N PHE A 148 -26.19 24.64 -14.25
CA PHE A 148 -26.09 23.72 -15.39
C PHE A 148 -27.41 23.00 -15.71
N ASN A 149 -28.52 23.45 -15.13
CA ASN A 149 -29.84 22.83 -15.27
C ASN A 149 -29.84 21.31 -14.97
N ALA A 150 -29.07 20.92 -13.96
CA ALA A 150 -28.84 19.53 -13.58
C ALA A 150 -29.79 19.13 -12.45
N SER A 151 -31.08 18.92 -12.77
CA SER A 151 -32.09 18.57 -11.76
C SER A 151 -31.66 17.32 -10.99
N GLU A 152 -31.65 17.41 -9.66
CA GLU A 152 -31.24 16.37 -8.73
C GLU A 152 -29.86 15.75 -9.00
N MET A 153 -29.02 16.40 -9.82
CA MET A 153 -27.76 15.86 -10.34
C MET A 153 -27.94 14.54 -11.14
N ASP A 154 -29.07 14.35 -11.81
CA ASP A 154 -29.31 13.15 -12.61
C ASP A 154 -28.40 13.11 -13.85
N GLY A 155 -27.82 11.93 -14.09
CA GLY A 155 -26.80 11.73 -15.11
C GLY A 155 -25.44 12.33 -14.79
N TRP A 156 -25.29 13.03 -13.65
CA TRP A 156 -23.99 13.50 -13.18
C TRP A 156 -23.30 12.47 -12.31
N SER A 157 -21.98 12.31 -12.45
CA SER A 157 -21.19 11.56 -11.47
C SER A 157 -20.81 12.47 -10.31
N LEU A 158 -21.26 12.11 -9.10
CA LEU A 158 -20.83 12.71 -7.85
C LEU A 158 -19.76 11.85 -7.22
N SER A 159 -18.56 12.39 -7.03
CA SER A 159 -17.46 11.63 -6.42
C SER A 159 -16.80 12.37 -5.25
N MET A 160 -16.16 11.60 -4.38
CA MET A 160 -15.40 12.12 -3.23
C MET A 160 -14.25 11.17 -2.92
N ILE A 161 -13.04 11.71 -2.77
CA ILE A 161 -11.90 10.93 -2.27
C ILE A 161 -11.98 10.82 -0.74
N THR A 162 -11.97 9.59 -0.24
CA THR A 162 -11.96 9.29 1.19
C THR A 162 -10.61 8.73 1.62
N ARG A 163 -10.15 9.12 2.80
CA ARG A 163 -8.87 8.68 3.38
C ARG A 163 -9.09 8.05 4.75
N ASP A 164 -8.23 7.12 5.16
CA ASP A 164 -8.22 6.63 6.55
C ASP A 164 -8.21 7.83 7.53
N PRO A 165 -9.12 7.88 8.53
CA PRO A 165 -9.23 9.04 9.42
C PRO A 165 -7.94 9.37 10.16
N ILE A 166 -7.15 8.36 10.55
CA ILE A 166 -5.92 8.58 11.32
C ILE A 166 -4.80 9.03 10.39
N ASP A 167 -4.65 8.39 9.24
CA ASP A 167 -3.67 8.81 8.24
C ASP A 167 -3.92 10.25 7.75
N ARG A 168 -5.19 10.59 7.54
CA ARG A 168 -5.62 11.95 7.20
C ARG A 168 -5.30 12.94 8.33
N PHE A 169 -5.58 12.57 9.59
CA PHE A 169 -5.27 13.39 10.75
C PHE A 169 -3.77 13.67 10.84
N VAL A 170 -2.91 12.63 10.81
CA VAL A 170 -1.46 12.79 10.89
C VAL A 170 -0.94 13.65 9.73
N SER A 171 -1.45 13.42 8.51
CA SER A 171 -1.12 14.26 7.36
C SER A 171 -1.54 15.72 7.55
N GLY A 172 -2.66 15.98 8.23
CA GLY A 172 -3.11 17.32 8.59
C GLY A 172 -2.18 17.96 9.61
N TYR A 173 -1.86 17.22 10.68
CA TYR A 173 -1.06 17.66 11.81
C TYR A 173 0.37 18.01 11.41
N VAL A 174 1.05 17.11 10.72
CA VAL A 174 2.43 17.37 10.27
C VAL A 174 2.50 18.56 9.32
N ASP A 175 1.50 18.73 8.45
CA ASP A 175 1.48 19.87 7.53
C ASP A 175 1.15 21.19 8.24
N ARG A 176 0.10 21.22 9.08
CA ARG A 176 -0.44 22.46 9.66
C ARG A 176 0.12 22.86 11.01
N CYS A 177 0.59 21.90 11.79
CA CYS A 177 1.14 22.17 13.13
C CYS A 177 2.67 22.11 13.15
N ILE A 178 3.27 21.29 12.28
CA ILE A 178 4.73 21.14 12.24
C ILE A 178 5.35 21.96 11.11
N ARG A 179 4.84 21.84 9.87
CA ARG A 179 5.46 22.50 8.71
C ARG A 179 5.04 23.96 8.52
N VAL A 180 3.75 24.25 8.63
CA VAL A 180 3.18 25.57 8.30
C VAL A 180 2.24 26.02 9.41
N ALA A 181 2.79 26.16 10.62
CA ALA A 181 2.09 26.73 11.75
C ALA A 181 1.85 28.24 11.50
N GLU A 182 0.60 28.64 11.37
CA GLU A 182 0.19 30.02 11.06
C GLU A 182 -0.58 30.65 12.22
N GLY A 183 -0.36 31.95 12.48
CA GLY A 183 -1.07 32.71 13.50
C GLY A 183 -0.37 32.78 14.86
N PRO A 184 -0.93 33.54 15.83
CA PRO A 184 -0.31 33.78 17.13
C PRO A 184 -0.43 32.59 18.09
N SER A 185 -1.31 31.63 17.81
CA SER A 185 -1.55 30.42 18.62
C SER A 185 -1.94 29.27 17.68
N PRO A 186 -1.00 28.78 16.85
CA PRO A 186 -1.27 27.70 15.90
C PRO A 186 -1.63 26.43 16.66
N CYS A 187 -2.47 25.59 16.04
CA CYS A 187 -2.86 24.29 16.57
C CYS A 187 -3.35 24.34 18.03
N ASN A 188 -4.29 25.26 18.27
CA ASN A 188 -4.94 25.52 19.56
C ASN A 188 -3.98 25.90 20.70
N GLY A 189 -2.80 26.45 20.37
CA GLY A 189 -1.80 26.81 21.37
C GLY A 189 -1.07 25.62 21.98
N CYS A 190 -1.11 24.47 21.31
CA CYS A 190 -0.43 23.25 21.72
C CYS A 190 0.99 23.11 21.15
N ASP A 191 1.48 24.12 20.44
CA ASP A 191 2.75 24.09 19.71
C ASP A 191 2.88 22.80 18.87
N LYS A 192 3.84 21.94 19.20
CA LYS A 192 4.09 20.65 18.54
C LYS A 192 3.60 19.46 19.36
N ASN A 193 2.92 19.65 20.50
CA ASN A 193 2.36 18.56 21.28
C ASN A 193 1.05 18.01 20.66
N MET A 194 1.11 16.77 20.15
CA MET A 194 -0.02 16.13 19.48
C MET A 194 -1.14 15.72 20.44
N THR A 195 -0.81 15.28 21.66
CA THR A 195 -1.81 14.89 22.68
C THR A 195 -2.68 16.09 23.04
N CYS A 196 -2.04 17.22 23.38
CA CYS A 196 -2.70 18.49 23.64
C CYS A 196 -3.60 18.88 22.47
N PHE A 197 -3.07 18.82 21.24
CA PHE A 197 -3.83 19.21 20.07
C PHE A 197 -5.06 18.33 19.85
N ILE A 198 -4.93 17.01 19.95
CA ILE A 198 -6.06 16.07 19.80
C ILE A 198 -7.14 16.36 20.83
N LEU A 199 -6.78 16.50 22.10
CA LEU A 199 -7.72 16.73 23.19
C LEU A 199 -8.43 18.09 23.04
N SER A 200 -7.66 19.14 22.75
CA SER A 200 -8.20 20.47 22.51
C SER A 200 -9.12 20.51 21.28
N GLU A 201 -8.71 19.88 20.18
CA GLU A 201 -9.48 19.86 18.93
C GLU A 201 -10.75 19.03 19.09
N TYR A 202 -10.70 17.93 19.83
CA TYR A 202 -11.87 17.13 20.20
C TYR A 202 -12.89 17.94 21.01
N GLU A 203 -12.47 18.62 22.07
CA GLU A 203 -13.36 19.47 22.88
C GLU A 203 -13.95 20.60 22.06
N ARG A 204 -13.13 21.20 21.20
CA ARG A 204 -13.54 22.23 20.26
C ARG A 204 -14.60 21.71 19.29
N PHE A 205 -14.42 20.52 18.71
CA PHE A 205 -15.41 19.87 17.85
C PHE A 205 -16.69 19.50 18.59
N LYS A 206 -16.60 18.97 19.82
CA LYS A 206 -17.78 18.65 20.65
C LYS A 206 -18.60 19.91 20.94
N LYS A 207 -17.93 20.99 21.34
CA LYS A 207 -18.57 22.31 21.59
C LYS A 207 -19.22 22.88 20.33
N GLN A 208 -18.54 22.85 19.19
CA GLN A 208 -19.08 23.34 17.92
C GLN A 208 -20.27 22.49 17.44
N ALA A 209 -20.17 21.16 17.55
CA ALA A 209 -21.23 20.23 17.18
C ALA A 209 -22.49 20.44 18.04
N ASN A 210 -22.31 20.62 19.35
CA ASN A 210 -23.42 20.87 20.28
C ASN A 210 -24.09 22.23 20.04
N LYS A 211 -23.30 23.27 19.73
CA LYS A 211 -23.83 24.61 19.42
C LYS A 211 -24.46 24.70 18.03
N GLY A 212 -24.18 23.76 17.14
CA GLY A 212 -24.62 23.81 15.74
C GLY A 212 -23.92 24.88 14.89
N VAL A 213 -22.83 25.49 15.39
CA VAL A 213 -22.10 26.57 14.71
C VAL A 213 -20.63 26.17 14.60
N LEU A 214 -20.13 26.11 13.37
CA LEU A 214 -18.74 25.77 13.08
C LEU A 214 -17.87 27.03 12.99
N THR A 215 -16.74 27.03 13.69
CA THR A 215 -15.74 28.11 13.63
C THR A 215 -14.67 27.75 12.60
N ASN A 216 -14.71 28.38 11.44
CA ASN A 216 -13.87 28.01 10.30
C ASN A 216 -12.46 28.62 10.34
N THR A 217 -11.67 28.36 11.39
CA THR A 217 -10.24 28.71 11.35
C THR A 217 -9.53 27.92 10.27
N PHE A 218 -8.31 28.34 9.93
CA PHE A 218 -7.57 27.71 8.84
C PHE A 218 -7.24 26.24 9.17
N GLU A 219 -6.94 25.93 10.43
CA GLU A 219 -6.65 24.60 10.96
C GLU A 219 -7.88 23.70 10.92
N ASP A 220 -9.02 24.13 11.50
CA ASP A 220 -10.24 23.31 11.61
C ASP A 220 -10.67 22.73 10.26
N ARG A 221 -10.53 23.51 9.19
CA ARG A 221 -10.85 23.08 7.82
C ARG A 221 -10.02 21.87 7.37
N HIS A 222 -8.88 21.60 7.95
CA HIS A 222 -8.05 20.44 7.61
C HIS A 222 -8.37 19.22 8.48
N PHE A 223 -8.94 19.41 9.68
CA PHE A 223 -9.19 18.35 10.66
C PHE A 223 -10.65 17.89 10.78
N TYR A 224 -11.64 18.72 10.42
CA TYR A 224 -13.06 18.34 10.51
C TYR A 224 -13.37 16.96 9.92
N PRO A 225 -14.26 16.15 10.52
CA PRO A 225 -14.66 14.85 9.99
C PRO A 225 -15.08 14.91 8.51
N GLN A 226 -14.68 13.88 7.74
CA GLN A 226 -14.96 13.83 6.30
C GLN A 226 -16.47 13.78 6.01
N ASN A 227 -17.25 13.15 6.90
CA ASN A 227 -18.70 13.04 6.79
C ASN A 227 -19.47 14.33 7.13
N TRP A 228 -18.79 15.39 7.58
CA TRP A 228 -19.41 16.72 7.77
C TRP A 228 -19.48 17.52 6.47
N ARG A 229 -18.96 16.99 5.37
CA ARG A 229 -18.87 17.66 4.07
C ARG A 229 -19.77 16.99 3.04
N CYS A 230 -19.80 17.63 1.87
CA CYS A 230 -20.29 17.06 0.63
C CYS A 230 -21.76 16.65 0.64
N ASP A 231 -22.57 17.25 1.53
CA ASP A 231 -24.00 16.95 1.67
C ASP A 231 -24.28 15.43 1.80
N ILE A 232 -23.33 14.65 2.34
CA ILE A 232 -23.40 13.17 2.38
C ILE A 232 -24.62 12.69 3.13
N LYS A 233 -25.08 13.43 4.14
CA LYS A 233 -26.29 13.08 4.91
C LYS A 233 -27.49 12.79 4.01
N THR A 234 -27.66 13.59 2.96
CA THR A 234 -28.80 13.50 2.04
C THR A 234 -28.43 12.84 0.72
N MET A 235 -27.16 12.95 0.29
CA MET A 235 -26.73 12.53 -1.05
C MET A 235 -25.86 11.28 -1.07
N ARG A 236 -25.61 10.60 0.06
CA ARG A 236 -24.68 9.45 0.16
C ARG A 236 -24.87 8.42 -0.94
N ASN A 237 -26.11 8.07 -1.28
CA ASN A 237 -26.41 7.02 -2.25
C ASN A 237 -26.12 7.45 -3.71
N LYS A 238 -25.99 8.75 -3.99
CA LYS A 238 -25.57 9.27 -5.30
C LYS A 238 -24.05 9.43 -5.41
N TYR A 239 -23.29 9.23 -4.33
CA TYR A 239 -21.83 9.38 -4.32
C TYR A 239 -21.08 8.09 -4.64
N GLU A 240 -20.05 8.24 -5.45
CA GLU A 240 -18.98 7.26 -5.62
C GLU A 240 -17.78 7.66 -4.75
N PHE A 241 -17.34 6.73 -3.90
CA PHE A 241 -16.22 6.96 -2.98
C PHE A 241 -14.95 6.39 -3.58
N ILE A 242 -14.01 7.28 -3.89
CA ILE A 242 -12.68 6.91 -4.37
C ILE A 242 -11.77 6.74 -3.15
N ARG A 243 -11.01 5.64 -3.07
CA ARG A 243 -10.11 5.41 -1.95
C ARG A 243 -8.77 6.13 -2.17
N TYR A 244 -8.33 6.86 -1.15
CA TYR A 244 -7.04 7.53 -1.17
C TYR A 244 -5.89 6.53 -1.30
N SER A 245 -4.96 6.83 -2.19
CA SER A 245 -3.64 6.22 -2.26
C SER A 245 -2.59 7.30 -1.98
N SER A 246 -1.44 6.96 -1.40
CA SER A 246 -0.32 7.91 -1.32
C SER A 246 0.34 8.16 -2.68
N ASP A 247 0.15 7.23 -3.61
CA ASP A 247 0.58 7.35 -5.00
C ASP A 247 -0.65 7.53 -5.90
N PRO A 248 -0.87 8.72 -6.50
CA PRO A 248 -2.03 8.97 -7.33
C PRO A 248 -2.12 8.04 -8.54
N SER A 249 -1.01 7.43 -8.97
CA SER A 249 -0.98 6.50 -10.11
C SER A 249 -1.54 5.11 -9.84
N LYS A 250 -1.89 4.80 -8.59
CA LYS A 250 -2.45 3.50 -8.20
C LYS A 250 -3.99 3.58 -8.10
N GLN A 251 -4.56 3.11 -7.01
CA GLN A 251 -6.01 3.02 -6.75
C GLN A 251 -6.81 4.30 -7.06
N LEU A 252 -6.21 5.50 -6.88
CA LEU A 252 -6.86 6.76 -7.24
C LEU A 252 -7.15 6.83 -8.75
N MET A 253 -6.15 6.56 -9.59
CA MET A 253 -6.28 6.62 -11.05
C MET A 253 -7.23 5.56 -11.56
N GLU A 254 -7.16 4.33 -11.05
CA GLU A 254 -8.06 3.25 -11.44
C GLU A 254 -9.53 3.60 -11.19
N ASP A 255 -9.86 4.01 -9.95
CA ASP A 255 -11.23 4.37 -9.57
C ASP A 255 -11.71 5.62 -10.33
N LEU A 256 -10.85 6.64 -10.45
CA LEU A 256 -11.18 7.88 -11.15
C LEU A 256 -11.38 7.66 -12.65
N PHE A 257 -10.50 6.89 -13.30
CA PHE A 257 -10.57 6.64 -14.74
C PHE A 257 -11.74 5.74 -15.10
N LYS A 258 -12.13 4.82 -14.22
CA LYS A 258 -13.39 4.07 -14.35
C LYS A 258 -14.60 5.00 -14.40
N ILE A 259 -14.64 6.01 -13.53
CA ILE A 259 -15.71 7.03 -13.52
C ILE A 259 -15.62 7.89 -14.78
N ALA A 260 -14.42 8.34 -15.15
CA ALA A 260 -14.18 9.21 -16.30
C ALA A 260 -14.59 8.57 -17.63
N ARG A 261 -14.19 7.32 -17.88
CA ARG A 261 -14.58 6.57 -19.09
C ARG A 261 -16.09 6.43 -19.20
N ARG A 262 -16.77 6.14 -18.09
CA ARG A 262 -18.24 6.08 -18.04
C ARG A 262 -18.91 7.41 -18.36
N GLN A 263 -18.25 8.52 -18.05
CA GLN A 263 -18.73 9.87 -18.36
C GLN A 263 -18.28 10.37 -19.75
N GLY A 264 -17.67 9.50 -20.56
CA GLY A 264 -17.31 9.79 -21.94
C GLY A 264 -16.06 10.65 -22.09
N ILE A 265 -15.17 10.68 -21.08
CA ILE A 265 -13.86 11.35 -21.23
C ILE A 265 -13.02 10.58 -22.27
N PRO A 266 -12.49 11.25 -23.31
CA PRO A 266 -11.62 10.63 -24.31
C PRO A 266 -10.33 10.08 -23.68
N GLU A 267 -9.80 8.97 -24.20
CA GLU A 267 -8.56 8.39 -23.67
C GLU A 267 -7.36 9.33 -23.80
N SER A 268 -7.30 10.17 -24.83
CA SER A 268 -6.24 11.18 -24.96
C SER A 268 -6.18 12.16 -23.77
N GLU A 269 -7.32 12.45 -23.14
CA GLU A 269 -7.39 13.31 -21.96
C GLU A 269 -6.96 12.55 -20.70
N LEU A 270 -7.26 11.25 -20.62
CA LEU A 270 -6.85 10.38 -19.53
C LEU A 270 -5.35 10.13 -19.55
N GLU A 271 -4.77 9.90 -20.73
CA GLU A 271 -3.32 9.79 -20.95
C GLU A 271 -2.60 11.07 -20.51
N TYR A 272 -3.14 12.26 -20.83
CA TYR A 272 -2.56 13.52 -20.35
C TYR A 272 -2.59 13.63 -18.82
N ILE A 273 -3.72 13.26 -18.20
CA ILE A 273 -3.85 13.27 -16.74
C ILE A 273 -2.85 12.29 -16.12
N GLU A 274 -2.71 11.08 -16.67
CA GLU A 274 -1.74 10.08 -16.21
C GLU A 274 -0.30 10.56 -16.33
N ASP A 275 0.08 11.14 -17.47
CA ASP A 275 1.42 11.72 -17.68
C ASP A 275 1.71 12.86 -16.67
N GLU A 276 0.74 13.75 -16.43
CA GLU A 276 0.91 14.80 -15.42
C GLU A 276 1.03 14.27 -13.98
N LEU A 277 0.36 13.16 -13.66
CA LEU A 277 0.41 12.53 -12.33
C LEU A 277 1.67 11.68 -12.11
N THR A 278 2.23 11.10 -13.18
CA THR A 278 3.40 10.23 -13.16
C THR A 278 4.72 10.96 -13.36
N LYS A 279 4.69 12.19 -13.91
CA LYS A 279 5.81 13.14 -13.79
C LYS A 279 6.20 13.23 -12.33
N ASN A 280 7.50 13.12 -12.01
CA ASN A 280 8.10 13.10 -10.66
C ASN A 280 7.89 14.40 -9.82
N ARG A 281 6.72 15.03 -9.91
CA ARG A 281 6.27 16.21 -9.18
C ARG A 281 5.48 15.74 -7.96
N LYS A 282 6.19 15.49 -6.85
CA LYS A 282 5.54 15.31 -5.56
C LYS A 282 4.98 16.65 -5.09
N THR A 283 3.81 16.61 -4.46
CA THR A 283 3.23 17.84 -3.93
C THR A 283 4.14 18.53 -2.93
N THR A 284 4.28 19.85 -3.03
CA THR A 284 5.13 20.67 -2.12
C THR A 284 4.74 20.51 -0.65
N HIS A 285 3.53 20.02 -0.40
CA HIS A 285 2.97 19.79 0.90
C HIS A 285 2.90 18.32 1.33
N THR A 286 3.55 17.41 0.60
CA THR A 286 3.59 16.00 0.98
C THR A 286 4.28 15.82 2.33
N THR A 287 3.63 15.09 3.24
CA THR A 287 4.20 14.74 4.56
C THR A 287 4.68 13.30 4.61
N ALA A 288 4.46 12.52 3.55
CA ALA A 288 4.61 11.07 3.53
C ALA A 288 6.00 10.55 3.93
N TYR A 289 7.04 11.38 3.81
CA TYR A 289 8.44 11.00 4.04
C TYR A 289 9.12 11.78 5.18
N SER A 290 8.34 12.47 6.03
CA SER A 290 8.94 13.22 7.15
C SER A 290 9.21 12.34 8.37
N PRO A 291 10.39 12.45 9.03
CA PRO A 291 10.65 11.80 10.31
C PRO A 291 9.59 12.15 11.38
N ALA A 292 9.09 13.39 11.36
CA ALA A 292 7.98 13.82 12.22
C ALA A 292 6.72 12.96 12.01
N ARG A 293 6.34 12.67 10.76
CA ARG A 293 5.20 11.80 10.45
C ARG A 293 5.42 10.38 10.97
N GLU A 294 6.61 9.83 10.78
CA GLU A 294 6.94 8.49 11.29
C GLU A 294 6.81 8.44 12.81
N PHE A 295 7.34 9.43 13.53
CA PHE A 295 7.20 9.56 14.98
C PHE A 295 5.73 9.59 15.40
N TYR A 296 4.91 10.47 14.82
CA TYR A 296 3.50 10.61 15.19
C TYR A 296 2.64 9.39 14.82
N GLN A 297 2.98 8.67 13.74
CA GLN A 297 2.31 7.41 13.38
C GLN A 297 2.57 6.31 14.41
N ARG A 298 3.76 6.29 15.04
CA ARG A 298 4.18 5.26 15.99
C ARG A 298 3.76 5.52 17.44
N ARG A 299 3.18 6.70 17.77
CA ARG A 299 2.86 7.08 19.15
C ARG A 299 1.72 6.19 19.73
N PRO A 300 1.85 5.69 20.99
CA PRO A 300 0.93 4.70 21.56
C PRO A 300 -0.56 5.09 21.67
N VAL A 301 -0.92 6.38 21.51
CA VAL A 301 -2.33 6.83 21.36
C VAL A 301 -3.08 6.07 20.27
N ILE A 302 -2.33 5.53 19.31
CA ILE A 302 -2.87 4.86 18.13
C ILE A 302 -2.90 3.32 18.27
N HIS A 303 -2.11 2.73 19.16
CA HIS A 303 -1.77 1.31 19.07
C HIS A 303 -2.14 0.44 20.28
N GLU A 304 -2.51 1.01 21.43
CA GLU A 304 -2.89 0.17 22.58
C GLU A 304 -4.41 -0.07 22.62
N ASN A 305 -4.79 -1.29 22.21
CA ASN A 305 -6.09 -1.98 22.34
C ASN A 305 -7.26 -1.61 21.40
N SER A 306 -7.05 -1.39 20.11
CA SER A 306 -8.20 -1.34 19.18
C SER A 306 -8.84 -2.73 18.98
N THR A 307 -9.86 -3.09 19.76
CA THR A 307 -11.00 -3.89 19.27
C THR A 307 -11.85 -3.00 18.35
N MET A 308 -11.26 -2.80 17.19
CA MET A 308 -11.87 -2.42 15.93
C MET A 308 -11.07 -3.31 14.98
N LEU A 309 -11.72 -4.03 14.05
CA LEU A 309 -10.99 -4.67 12.96
C LEU A 309 -10.17 -3.57 12.25
N VAL A 310 -8.92 -3.41 12.68
CA VAL A 310 -7.93 -2.59 12.02
C VAL A 310 -7.49 -3.49 10.88
N ALA A 311 -8.15 -3.35 9.74
CA ALA A 311 -7.43 -3.52 8.49
C ALA A 311 -6.12 -2.73 8.64
N PRO A 312 -4.96 -3.34 8.39
CA PRO A 312 -3.66 -2.78 8.75
C PRO A 312 -3.59 -1.34 8.25
N LYS A 313 -3.27 -0.41 9.15
CA LYS A 313 -2.90 0.95 8.73
C LYS A 313 -1.79 0.84 7.71
N SER A 314 -2.03 1.42 6.54
CA SER A 314 -1.08 1.60 5.45
C SER A 314 0.22 2.20 6.00
N ARG A 315 1.16 1.32 6.36
CA ARG A 315 2.58 1.60 6.48
C ARG A 315 3.02 2.13 5.12
N ASN A 316 3.94 3.09 5.15
CA ASN A 316 4.43 3.80 3.97
C ASN A 316 4.88 2.80 2.89
N VAL A 317 4.00 2.51 1.92
CA VAL A 317 4.22 1.51 0.88
C VAL A 317 5.51 1.82 0.11
N ARG A 318 5.97 3.08 0.07
CA ARG A 318 7.21 3.45 -0.61
C ARG A 318 8.47 3.24 0.25
N GLU A 319 8.43 3.31 1.58
CA GLU A 319 9.55 2.85 2.42
C GLU A 319 9.60 1.34 2.52
N GLU A 320 8.44 0.68 2.51
CA GLU A 320 8.36 -0.77 2.45
C GLU A 320 8.77 -1.28 1.07
N GLN A 321 8.33 -0.63 -0.02
CA GLN A 321 8.82 -0.90 -1.37
C GLN A 321 10.31 -0.59 -1.47
N ILE A 322 10.85 0.54 -0.98
CA ILE A 322 12.31 0.79 -1.02
C ILE A 322 13.10 -0.22 -0.17
N ARG A 323 12.53 -0.70 0.94
CA ARG A 323 13.11 -1.81 1.75
C ARG A 323 13.01 -3.16 1.03
N LEU A 324 11.93 -3.40 0.28
CA LEU A 324 11.71 -4.59 -0.54
C LEU A 324 12.52 -4.58 -1.85
N PHE A 325 12.69 -3.42 -2.49
CA PHE A 325 13.55 -3.18 -3.67
C PHE A 325 15.01 -3.50 -3.32
N ALA A 326 15.44 -3.19 -2.09
CA ALA A 326 16.76 -3.59 -1.59
C ALA A 326 16.84 -5.07 -1.15
N LEU A 327 15.70 -5.73 -0.91
CA LEU A 327 15.63 -7.17 -0.60
C LEU A 327 15.68 -8.05 -1.86
N ASN A 328 15.25 -7.56 -3.04
CA ASN A 328 15.34 -8.30 -4.31
C ASN A 328 16.79 -8.64 -4.71
N GLU A 329 17.77 -7.79 -4.37
CA GLU A 329 19.20 -8.13 -4.55
C GLU A 329 19.71 -9.20 -3.55
N ILE A 330 19.01 -9.39 -2.43
CA ILE A 330 19.40 -10.27 -1.32
C ILE A 330 18.70 -11.64 -1.40
N VAL A 331 17.44 -11.66 -1.82
CA VAL A 331 16.61 -12.85 -1.99
C VAL A 331 16.37 -13.09 -3.48
N LYS A 332 17.31 -13.76 -4.14
CA LYS A 332 17.16 -14.11 -5.56
C LYS A 332 15.84 -14.86 -5.77
N ALA A 333 15.05 -14.42 -6.75
CA ALA A 333 13.92 -15.19 -7.22
C ALA A 333 14.42 -16.54 -7.76
N ASN A 334 13.64 -17.59 -7.55
CA ASN A 334 13.85 -18.88 -8.20
C ASN A 334 12.65 -19.10 -9.13
N SER A 335 12.64 -18.38 -10.24
CA SER A 335 11.56 -18.45 -11.23
C SER A 335 11.84 -19.59 -12.18
N HIS A 336 10.94 -20.56 -12.25
CA HIS A 336 11.00 -21.68 -13.19
C HIS A 336 9.99 -21.45 -14.30
N VAL A 337 10.39 -21.69 -15.55
CA VAL A 337 9.54 -21.39 -16.72
C VAL A 337 9.15 -22.64 -17.50
N SER A 338 7.97 -22.60 -18.09
CA SER A 338 7.57 -23.46 -19.21
C SER A 338 7.10 -22.56 -20.35
N PRO A 339 7.98 -22.24 -21.32
CA PRO A 339 7.64 -21.33 -22.41
C PRO A 339 6.55 -21.88 -23.31
N GLN A 340 6.51 -23.21 -23.51
CA GLN A 340 5.49 -23.86 -24.34
C GLN A 340 4.06 -23.65 -23.81
N TYR A 341 3.90 -23.55 -22.49
CA TYR A 341 2.63 -23.27 -21.84
C TYR A 341 2.54 -21.84 -21.30
N LYS A 342 3.53 -20.98 -21.58
CA LYS A 342 3.59 -19.60 -21.07
C LYS A 342 3.42 -19.51 -19.56
N MET A 343 4.07 -20.41 -18.82
CA MET A 343 3.97 -20.48 -17.37
C MET A 343 5.27 -20.05 -16.71
N VAL A 344 5.13 -19.29 -15.62
CA VAL A 344 6.19 -19.01 -14.66
C VAL A 344 5.70 -19.49 -13.30
N ASN A 345 6.50 -20.29 -12.63
CA ASN A 345 6.28 -20.61 -11.22
C ASN A 345 7.48 -20.15 -10.41
N CYS A 346 7.24 -19.30 -9.41
CA CYS A 346 8.29 -18.97 -8.47
C CYS A 346 8.31 -19.97 -7.32
N VAL A 347 9.50 -20.54 -7.11
CA VAL A 347 9.74 -21.59 -6.15
C VAL A 347 10.29 -21.02 -4.84
N VAL A 348 9.48 -21.13 -3.78
CA VAL A 348 9.85 -20.68 -2.43
C VAL A 348 10.16 -21.88 -1.53
N GLN A 349 11.30 -21.83 -0.86
CA GLN A 349 11.75 -22.88 0.04
C GLN A 349 10.67 -23.20 1.08
N LYS A 350 10.50 -24.49 1.38
CA LYS A 350 9.50 -25.02 2.34
C LYS A 350 8.04 -24.86 1.94
N SER A 351 7.77 -24.36 0.74
CA SER A 351 6.43 -24.29 0.13
C SER A 351 6.38 -25.14 -1.14
N MET A 352 6.48 -26.47 -0.99
CA MET A 352 6.51 -27.44 -2.11
C MET A 352 7.64 -27.22 -3.13
N SER A 353 8.76 -26.63 -2.71
CA SER A 353 9.79 -26.17 -3.64
C SER A 353 10.33 -27.23 -4.58
N THR A 354 10.68 -28.41 -4.06
CA THR A 354 11.20 -29.53 -4.87
C THR A 354 10.17 -30.01 -5.89
N MET A 355 8.92 -30.10 -5.45
CA MET A 355 7.82 -30.61 -6.27
C MET A 355 7.49 -29.66 -7.42
N MET A 356 7.45 -28.35 -7.17
CA MET A 356 7.21 -27.35 -8.21
C MET A 356 8.38 -27.23 -9.18
N THR A 357 9.63 -27.38 -8.71
CA THR A 357 10.80 -27.51 -9.60
C THR A 357 10.63 -28.69 -10.55
N GLY A 358 10.23 -29.86 -10.05
CA GLY A 358 9.95 -31.05 -10.86
C GLY A 358 8.82 -30.81 -11.86
N ALA A 359 7.70 -30.25 -11.41
CA ALA A 359 6.56 -29.95 -12.28
C ALA A 359 6.92 -28.99 -13.42
N MET A 360 7.64 -27.90 -13.13
CA MET A 360 8.06 -26.94 -14.16
C MET A 360 9.14 -27.49 -15.09
N CYS A 361 10.04 -28.33 -14.58
CA CYS A 361 11.03 -29.02 -15.40
C CYS A 361 10.38 -30.05 -16.35
N TYR A 362 9.40 -30.82 -15.85
CA TYR A 362 8.57 -31.69 -16.67
C TYR A 362 7.85 -30.88 -17.76
N LEU A 363 7.15 -29.81 -17.40
CA LEU A 363 6.44 -28.95 -18.35
C LEU A 363 7.36 -28.17 -19.29
N TYR A 364 8.65 -28.07 -19.02
CA TYR A 364 9.62 -27.48 -19.93
C TYR A 364 9.97 -28.43 -21.09
N ASN A 365 10.11 -29.73 -20.81
CA ASN A 365 10.31 -30.77 -21.81
C ASN A 365 9.79 -32.14 -21.33
N GLU A 366 8.51 -32.41 -21.59
CA GLU A 366 7.79 -33.56 -21.05
C GLU A 366 8.40 -34.88 -21.55
N THR A 367 8.79 -34.93 -22.83
CA THR A 367 9.37 -36.12 -23.46
C THR A 367 10.71 -36.49 -22.82
N GLN A 368 11.61 -35.50 -22.67
CA GLN A 368 12.93 -35.75 -22.13
C GLN A 368 12.88 -36.09 -20.64
N TYR A 369 11.97 -35.46 -19.90
CA TYR A 369 11.76 -35.74 -18.48
C TYR A 369 11.21 -37.16 -18.27
N GLU A 370 10.19 -37.59 -19.03
CA GLU A 370 9.65 -38.95 -18.96
C GLU A 370 10.71 -40.01 -19.32
N GLN A 371 11.52 -39.76 -20.37
CA GLN A 371 12.60 -40.68 -20.79
C GLN A 371 13.69 -40.83 -19.73
N SER A 372 13.88 -39.84 -18.87
CA SER A 372 14.87 -39.91 -17.79
C SER A 372 14.48 -40.89 -16.67
N GLY A 373 13.20 -41.27 -16.59
CA GLY A 373 12.67 -42.13 -15.52
C GLY A 373 12.66 -41.48 -14.13
N ARG A 374 12.87 -40.15 -14.06
CA ARG A 374 12.93 -39.39 -12.80
C ARG A 374 11.54 -39.13 -12.24
N ASN A 375 11.50 -38.92 -10.93
CA ASN A 375 10.35 -38.37 -10.21
C ASN A 375 10.65 -36.97 -9.68
N PHE A 376 9.63 -36.26 -9.19
CA PHE A 376 9.81 -34.89 -8.69
C PHE A 376 10.71 -34.79 -7.45
N ASP A 377 10.84 -35.84 -6.61
CA ASP A 377 11.73 -35.82 -5.44
C ASP A 377 13.22 -35.87 -5.84
N ASP A 378 13.54 -36.47 -6.99
CA ASP A 378 14.91 -36.55 -7.51
C ASP A 378 15.54 -35.17 -7.74
N GLU A 379 14.71 -34.15 -8.00
CA GLU A 379 15.13 -32.75 -8.16
C GLU A 379 15.79 -32.17 -6.89
N PHE A 380 15.59 -32.80 -5.72
CA PHE A 380 16.27 -32.40 -4.49
C PHE A 380 17.77 -32.67 -4.53
N SER A 381 18.18 -33.80 -5.13
CA SER A 381 19.57 -34.28 -5.13
C SER A 381 20.31 -34.02 -6.45
N GLY A 382 19.57 -33.93 -7.56
CA GLY A 382 20.11 -33.57 -8.88
C GLY A 382 19.04 -32.91 -9.73
N ARG A 383 19.18 -31.60 -9.96
CA ARG A 383 18.23 -30.81 -10.75
C ARG A 383 18.40 -31.07 -12.24
N PHE A 384 17.39 -31.65 -12.90
CA PHE A 384 17.45 -32.04 -14.31
C PHE A 384 17.48 -30.82 -15.24
N CYS A 385 16.63 -29.82 -14.97
CA CYS A 385 16.56 -28.56 -15.73
C CYS A 385 17.42 -27.43 -15.13
N LYS A 386 18.46 -27.78 -14.39
CA LYS A 386 19.34 -26.78 -13.78
C LYS A 386 19.92 -25.86 -14.86
N ASP A 387 19.85 -24.55 -14.62
CA ASP A 387 20.38 -23.51 -15.50
C ASP A 387 19.76 -23.49 -16.92
N THR A 388 18.67 -24.25 -17.17
CA THR A 388 17.95 -24.25 -18.46
C THR A 388 16.63 -23.50 -18.39
N ASN A 389 15.77 -23.83 -17.41
CA ASN A 389 14.47 -23.20 -17.23
C ASN A 389 14.40 -22.33 -15.96
N GLU A 390 15.55 -21.98 -15.39
CA GLU A 390 15.66 -21.28 -14.11
C GLU A 390 16.16 -19.85 -14.29
N PHE A 391 15.47 -18.91 -13.65
CA PHE A 391 15.77 -17.48 -13.69
C PHE A 391 15.90 -16.92 -12.27
N LYS A 392 16.81 -15.96 -12.12
CA LYS A 392 17.14 -15.31 -10.83
C LYS A 392 16.24 -14.12 -10.48
N SER A 393 15.42 -13.68 -11.41
CA SER A 393 14.45 -12.57 -11.27
C SER A 393 13.29 -12.77 -12.24
N VAL A 394 12.13 -12.22 -11.90
CA VAL A 394 10.95 -12.13 -12.79
C VAL A 394 11.25 -11.23 -13.98
N THR A 395 11.95 -10.12 -13.75
CA THR A 395 12.43 -9.23 -14.83
C THR A 395 13.25 -9.99 -15.86
N GLY A 396 14.16 -10.87 -15.42
CA GLY A 396 14.96 -11.70 -16.34
C GLY A 396 14.13 -12.66 -17.18
N VAL A 397 13.02 -13.20 -16.62
CA VAL A 397 12.05 -13.99 -17.39
C VAL A 397 11.36 -13.12 -18.44
N ARG A 398 10.87 -11.94 -18.03
CA ARG A 398 10.15 -11.02 -18.92
C ARG A 398 11.03 -10.57 -20.09
N GLU A 399 12.29 -10.25 -19.83
CA GLU A 399 13.28 -9.89 -20.86
C GLU A 399 13.54 -11.06 -21.82
N ALA A 400 13.79 -12.26 -21.29
CA ALA A 400 14.11 -13.43 -22.10
C ALA A 400 12.98 -13.87 -23.04
N PHE A 401 11.73 -13.65 -22.65
CA PHE A 401 10.54 -14.07 -23.42
C PHE A 401 9.68 -12.90 -23.95
N ASN A 402 10.17 -11.66 -23.84
CA ASN A 402 9.48 -10.44 -24.26
C ASN A 402 8.04 -10.33 -23.70
N ILE A 403 7.88 -10.55 -22.40
CA ILE A 403 6.58 -10.57 -21.70
C ILE A 403 6.19 -9.16 -21.25
N SER A 404 5.06 -8.65 -21.75
CA SER A 404 4.54 -7.32 -21.41
C SER A 404 4.13 -7.19 -19.94
N TYR A 405 4.42 -6.04 -19.35
CA TYR A 405 3.97 -5.61 -18.02
C TYR A 405 2.50 -5.14 -18.01
N VAL A 406 1.87 -4.91 -19.16
CA VAL A 406 0.52 -4.33 -19.24
C VAL A 406 -0.53 -5.38 -19.59
N LYS A 407 -0.19 -6.28 -20.52
CA LYS A 407 -1.11 -7.32 -20.97
C LYS A 407 -0.30 -8.56 -21.35
N THR A 408 -0.44 -9.61 -20.57
CA THR A 408 0.24 -10.89 -20.79
C THR A 408 -0.74 -12.04 -20.77
N ASP A 409 -0.51 -13.03 -21.62
CA ASP A 409 -1.17 -14.33 -21.55
C ASP A 409 -0.35 -15.37 -20.78
N TRP A 410 0.82 -14.97 -20.26
CA TRP A 410 1.60 -15.77 -19.34
C TRP A 410 0.98 -15.79 -17.95
N SER A 411 0.98 -16.96 -17.32
CA SER A 411 0.62 -17.07 -15.91
C SER A 411 1.85 -17.06 -15.02
N PHE A 412 1.88 -16.17 -14.05
CA PHE A 412 2.85 -16.19 -12.95
C PHE A 412 2.17 -16.80 -11.74
N SER A 413 2.80 -17.78 -11.12
CA SER A 413 2.24 -18.49 -9.98
C SER A 413 3.27 -18.72 -8.90
N MET A 414 2.81 -18.84 -7.66
CA MET A 414 3.66 -19.18 -6.53
C MET A 414 2.88 -20.04 -5.55
N VAL A 415 3.48 -21.15 -5.10
CA VAL A 415 2.90 -21.92 -4.01
C VAL A 415 3.22 -21.23 -2.69
N THR A 416 2.19 -20.89 -1.94
CA THR A 416 2.32 -20.29 -0.61
C THR A 416 1.98 -21.33 0.45
N ARG A 417 2.47 -21.13 1.67
CA ARG A 417 2.17 -22.02 2.80
C ARG A 417 1.91 -21.19 4.05
N ASP A 418 1.03 -21.69 4.90
CA ASP A 418 0.78 -21.07 6.21
C ASP A 418 2.11 -20.78 6.93
N PRO A 419 2.35 -19.54 7.40
CA PRO A 419 3.65 -19.16 7.96
C PRO A 419 4.09 -20.00 9.16
N ILE A 420 3.15 -20.47 9.99
CA ILE A 420 3.46 -21.31 11.16
C ILE A 420 3.90 -22.69 10.68
N ASP A 421 3.13 -23.30 9.78
CA ASP A 421 3.45 -24.62 9.23
C ASP A 421 4.77 -24.59 8.44
N ARG A 422 4.99 -23.53 7.66
CA ARG A 422 6.25 -23.32 6.93
C ARG A 422 7.43 -23.17 7.88
N PHE A 423 7.32 -22.35 8.93
CA PHE A 423 8.38 -22.18 9.93
C PHE A 423 8.70 -23.51 10.63
N VAL A 424 7.68 -24.25 11.07
CA VAL A 424 7.86 -25.56 11.73
C VAL A 424 8.55 -26.54 10.78
N SER A 425 8.12 -26.59 9.52
CA SER A 425 8.73 -27.43 8.49
C SER A 425 10.20 -27.07 8.24
N GLY A 426 10.49 -25.76 8.20
CA GLY A 426 11.85 -25.22 8.15
C GLY A 426 12.70 -25.68 9.33
N PHE A 427 12.21 -25.50 10.55
CA PHE A 427 12.91 -25.81 11.79
C PHE A 427 13.16 -27.31 11.93
N VAL A 428 12.17 -28.16 11.63
CA VAL A 428 12.34 -29.61 11.71
C VAL A 428 13.36 -30.09 10.68
N ASP A 429 13.30 -29.61 9.44
CA ASP A 429 14.24 -30.03 8.43
C ASP A 429 15.66 -29.52 8.70
N ARG A 430 15.82 -28.22 8.98
CA ARG A 430 17.13 -27.59 9.11
C ARG A 430 17.77 -27.78 10.48
N CYS A 431 16.98 -27.77 11.56
CA CYS A 431 17.51 -27.82 12.93
C CYS A 431 17.39 -29.19 13.58
N VAL A 432 16.33 -29.94 13.28
CA VAL A 432 16.13 -31.26 13.94
C VAL A 432 16.79 -32.38 13.13
N ARG A 433 16.54 -32.46 11.81
CA ARG A 433 17.02 -33.56 10.97
C ARG A 433 18.51 -33.42 10.59
N LEU A 434 18.98 -32.22 10.26
CA LEU A 434 20.35 -32.02 9.78
C LEU A 434 21.41 -31.88 10.89
N GLN A 435 21.04 -31.45 12.10
CA GLN A 435 21.96 -31.42 13.24
C GLN A 435 22.47 -32.81 13.64
N GLN A 436 21.68 -33.86 13.37
CA GLN A 436 22.11 -35.23 13.61
C GLN A 436 23.22 -35.69 12.66
N ARG A 437 23.58 -34.90 11.63
CA ARG A 437 24.57 -35.27 10.61
C ARG A 437 25.90 -34.50 10.71
N ASN A 438 25.92 -33.22 11.08
CA ASN A 438 27.15 -32.40 11.13
C ASN A 438 27.16 -31.48 12.37
N GLY A 439 28.19 -31.64 13.20
CA GLY A 439 28.33 -30.92 14.47
C GLY A 439 28.61 -29.41 14.34
N THR A 440 28.05 -28.68 15.32
CA THR A 440 28.51 -27.45 15.98
C THR A 440 28.30 -26.04 15.40
N THR A 441 27.63 -25.80 14.26
CA THR A 441 27.23 -24.40 13.89
C THR A 441 25.84 -24.22 13.26
N GLN A 442 25.06 -25.29 13.06
CA GLN A 442 23.75 -25.21 12.41
C GLN A 442 22.68 -24.52 13.26
N CYS A 443 21.70 -23.90 12.59
CA CYS A 443 20.58 -23.18 13.21
C CYS A 443 21.00 -22.06 14.14
N ASN A 444 21.85 -21.18 13.61
CA ASN A 444 22.32 -19.97 14.28
C ASN A 444 22.99 -20.25 15.64
N GLY A 445 23.60 -21.44 15.81
CA GLY A 445 24.23 -21.87 17.07
C GLY A 445 23.25 -22.25 18.19
N CYS A 446 21.94 -22.28 17.91
CA CYS A 446 20.89 -22.50 18.91
C CYS A 446 20.55 -23.98 19.16
N GLY A 447 21.06 -24.89 18.34
CA GLY A 447 20.72 -26.30 18.46
C GLY A 447 19.22 -26.58 18.26
N LEU A 448 18.66 -27.40 19.15
CA LEU A 448 17.22 -27.69 19.21
C LEU A 448 16.42 -26.64 20.00
N ASN A 449 17.05 -25.57 20.47
CA ASN A 449 16.36 -24.51 21.23
C ASN A 449 15.64 -23.55 20.27
N MET A 450 14.34 -23.81 20.07
CA MET A 450 13.47 -23.01 19.21
C MET A 450 13.34 -21.55 19.64
N THR A 451 13.37 -21.25 20.95
CA THR A 451 13.31 -19.88 21.46
C THR A 451 14.57 -19.10 21.08
N CYS A 452 15.76 -19.69 21.30
CA CYS A 452 17.02 -19.10 20.84
C CYS A 452 17.00 -18.89 19.33
N PHE A 453 16.57 -19.92 18.59
CA PHE A 453 16.56 -19.89 17.14
C PHE A 453 15.69 -18.76 16.60
N ILE A 454 14.43 -18.66 17.05
CA ILE A 454 13.50 -17.65 16.53
C ILE A 454 13.93 -16.22 16.87
N GLU A 455 14.51 -16.00 18.06
CA GLU A 455 15.04 -14.68 18.43
C GLU A 455 16.25 -14.29 17.59
N THR A 456 17.13 -15.25 17.31
CA THR A 456 18.34 -15.01 16.52
C THR A 456 18.01 -14.83 15.05
N GLU A 457 17.10 -15.65 14.52
CA GLU A 457 16.59 -15.53 13.16
C GLU A 457 15.86 -14.20 12.97
N TYR A 458 14.98 -13.80 13.88
CA TYR A 458 14.34 -12.48 13.84
C TYR A 458 15.36 -11.35 13.83
N LYS A 459 16.41 -11.42 14.65
CA LYS A 459 17.50 -10.44 14.62
C LYS A 459 18.17 -10.40 13.25
N HIS A 460 18.48 -11.55 12.64
CA HIS A 460 19.06 -11.62 11.30
C HIS A 460 18.12 -11.00 10.24
N LEU A 461 16.83 -11.34 10.24
CA LEU A 461 15.83 -10.75 9.33
C LEU A 461 15.73 -9.22 9.51
N MET A 462 15.77 -8.73 10.74
CA MET A 462 15.77 -7.30 11.03
C MET A 462 17.07 -6.63 10.55
N GLU A 463 18.22 -7.29 10.69
CA GLU A 463 19.47 -6.74 10.16
C GLU A 463 19.50 -6.72 8.63
N ILE A 464 18.98 -7.76 7.98
CA ILE A 464 18.88 -7.85 6.52
C ILE A 464 17.94 -6.76 5.99
N SER A 465 16.76 -6.61 6.61
CA SER A 465 15.75 -5.63 6.18
C SER A 465 16.14 -4.16 6.44
N PHE A 466 16.99 -3.87 7.43
CA PHE A 466 17.34 -2.48 7.79
C PHE A 466 18.79 -2.07 7.50
N LYS A 467 19.76 -2.99 7.54
CA LYS A 467 21.21 -2.67 7.50
C LYS A 467 21.90 -3.05 6.19
N ARG A 468 21.19 -3.56 5.19
CA ARG A 468 21.74 -3.97 3.88
C ARG A 468 22.93 -4.95 3.98
N LYS A 469 22.98 -5.79 5.02
CA LYS A 469 24.00 -6.86 5.11
C LYS A 469 23.73 -7.91 4.02
N THR A 470 24.76 -8.28 3.27
CA THR A 470 24.68 -9.25 2.15
C THR A 470 25.06 -10.68 2.53
N HIS A 471 25.55 -10.91 3.76
CA HIS A 471 25.92 -12.26 4.18
C HIS A 471 24.69 -13.03 4.64
N ARG A 472 24.29 -14.00 3.83
CA ARG A 472 23.16 -14.90 4.05
C ARG A 472 23.66 -16.28 4.47
N THR A 473 23.07 -16.85 5.50
CA THR A 473 23.26 -18.28 5.83
C THR A 473 22.42 -19.17 4.91
N MET A 474 22.64 -20.49 4.93
CA MET A 474 21.74 -21.40 4.22
C MET A 474 20.35 -21.41 4.90
N GLU A 475 20.35 -21.28 6.23
CA GLU A 475 19.19 -21.26 7.09
C GLU A 475 18.28 -20.09 6.76
N ASP A 476 18.81 -18.87 6.66
CA ASP A 476 18.03 -17.65 6.39
C ASP A 476 17.11 -17.83 5.15
N ALA A 477 17.63 -18.46 4.09
CA ALA A 477 16.88 -18.72 2.86
C ALA A 477 15.63 -19.60 3.03
N HIS A 478 15.58 -20.40 4.10
CA HIS A 478 14.46 -21.28 4.44
C HIS A 478 13.45 -20.63 5.38
N PHE A 479 13.80 -19.50 6.00
CA PHE A 479 12.98 -18.79 6.98
C PHE A 479 12.65 -17.34 6.57
N PHE A 480 13.17 -16.86 5.44
CA PHE A 480 12.74 -15.60 4.86
C PHE A 480 11.23 -15.57 4.63
N PRO A 481 10.56 -14.43 4.92
CA PRO A 481 9.16 -14.22 4.58
C PRO A 481 8.90 -14.53 3.11
N GLN A 482 7.80 -15.21 2.82
CA GLN A 482 7.42 -15.59 1.46
C GLN A 482 7.23 -14.36 0.56
N VAL A 483 6.74 -13.24 1.12
CA VAL A 483 6.63 -11.96 0.40
C VAL A 483 7.98 -11.34 -0.01
N TRP A 484 9.12 -11.83 0.51
CA TRP A 484 10.45 -11.36 0.09
C TRP A 484 11.00 -12.08 -1.14
N HIS A 485 10.30 -13.10 -1.63
CA HIS A 485 10.73 -13.83 -2.82
C HIS A 485 10.07 -13.29 -4.08
N CYS A 486 10.59 -13.72 -5.23
CA CYS A 486 9.89 -13.64 -6.52
C CYS A 486 9.60 -12.23 -7.02
N ASP A 487 10.36 -11.23 -6.56
CA ASP A 487 10.14 -9.82 -6.90
C ASP A 487 8.70 -9.35 -6.63
N LEU A 488 8.01 -9.95 -5.64
CA LEU A 488 6.59 -9.66 -5.34
C LEU A 488 6.36 -8.19 -4.98
N ASN A 489 7.34 -7.49 -4.46
CA ASN A 489 7.27 -6.05 -4.20
C ASN A 489 6.96 -5.20 -5.46
N GLU A 490 7.32 -5.72 -6.63
CA GLU A 490 7.10 -5.11 -7.94
C GLU A 490 6.05 -5.88 -8.77
N GLU A 491 5.96 -7.19 -8.58
CA GLU A 491 5.24 -8.10 -9.49
C GLU A 491 4.03 -8.79 -8.85
N VAL A 492 3.71 -8.52 -7.58
CA VAL A 492 2.64 -9.23 -6.83
C VAL A 492 1.29 -9.27 -7.57
N GLU A 493 0.95 -8.22 -8.31
CA GLU A 493 -0.33 -8.11 -9.02
C GLU A 493 -0.44 -9.09 -10.20
N PHE A 494 0.69 -9.61 -10.71
CA PHE A 494 0.70 -10.60 -11.80
C PHE A 494 0.68 -12.04 -11.30
N PHE A 495 0.89 -12.26 -10.00
CA PHE A 495 0.99 -13.58 -9.41
C PHE A 495 -0.36 -14.13 -8.97
N GLU A 496 -0.60 -15.38 -9.34
CA GLU A 496 -1.63 -16.23 -8.76
C GLU A 496 -1.02 -17.09 -7.64
N PHE A 497 -1.60 -17.01 -6.44
CA PHE A 497 -1.11 -17.74 -5.27
C PHE A 497 -1.85 -19.05 -5.08
N ILE A 498 -1.11 -20.15 -5.12
CA ILE A 498 -1.64 -21.49 -4.91
C ILE A 498 -1.37 -21.88 -3.46
N GLN A 499 -2.42 -21.96 -2.64
CA GLN A 499 -2.25 -22.26 -1.21
C GLN A 499 -1.95 -23.74 -0.99
N TYR A 500 -0.86 -24.02 -0.28
CA TYR A 500 -0.50 -25.37 0.15
C TYR A 500 -1.51 -25.88 1.18
N SER A 501 -1.91 -27.13 1.00
CA SER A 501 -2.66 -27.92 1.98
C SER A 501 -1.89 -29.19 2.31
N SER A 502 -1.96 -29.63 3.58
CA SER A 502 -1.32 -30.87 4.03
C SER A 502 -1.83 -32.11 3.27
N ASN A 503 -3.06 -32.04 2.78
CA ASN A 503 -3.59 -32.93 1.77
C ASN A 503 -3.63 -32.20 0.42
N ALA A 504 -2.80 -32.62 -0.54
CA ALA A 504 -2.68 -31.95 -1.83
C ALA A 504 -3.99 -31.91 -2.62
N ASP A 505 -4.90 -32.86 -2.38
CA ASP A 505 -6.21 -32.91 -3.04
C ASP A 505 -7.20 -31.83 -2.58
N ASP A 506 -6.96 -31.17 -1.43
CA ASP A 506 -7.91 -30.21 -0.87
C ASP A 506 -7.87 -28.86 -1.62
N ASN A 507 -6.76 -28.13 -1.55
CA ASN A 507 -6.65 -26.77 -2.10
C ASN A 507 -5.59 -26.66 -3.20
N LEU A 508 -4.43 -27.33 -3.02
CA LEU A 508 -3.30 -27.24 -3.93
C LEU A 508 -3.63 -27.75 -5.35
N MET A 509 -4.10 -29.00 -5.47
CA MET A 509 -4.34 -29.62 -6.77
C MET A 509 -5.51 -29.01 -7.53
N PRO A 510 -6.67 -28.66 -6.93
CA PRO A 510 -7.73 -28.00 -7.66
C PRO A 510 -7.30 -26.67 -8.28
N GLN A 511 -6.57 -25.83 -7.51
CA GLN A 511 -6.06 -24.54 -8.00
C GLN A 511 -4.99 -24.74 -9.08
N PHE A 512 -4.06 -25.68 -8.88
CA PHE A 512 -3.01 -25.92 -9.86
C PHE A 512 -3.53 -26.56 -11.14
N ASP A 513 -4.48 -27.49 -11.06
CA ASP A 513 -5.09 -28.12 -12.24
C ASP A 513 -5.93 -27.12 -13.06
N ASP A 514 -6.64 -26.19 -12.41
CA ASP A 514 -7.31 -25.08 -13.09
C ASP A 514 -6.31 -24.21 -13.86
N LEU A 515 -5.19 -23.83 -13.22
CA LEU A 515 -4.13 -23.07 -13.86
C LEU A 515 -3.56 -23.80 -15.09
N LEU A 516 -3.23 -25.10 -14.93
CA LEU A 516 -2.72 -25.93 -16.02
C LEU A 516 -3.76 -26.04 -17.16
N GLN A 517 -5.04 -26.16 -16.83
CA GLN A 517 -6.11 -26.21 -17.81
C GLN A 517 -6.27 -24.90 -18.58
N ARG A 518 -6.23 -23.75 -17.90
CA ARG A 518 -6.26 -22.41 -18.53
C ARG A 518 -5.09 -22.20 -19.48
N GLN A 519 -3.92 -22.71 -19.12
CA GLN A 519 -2.71 -22.68 -19.97
C GLN A 519 -2.65 -23.81 -20.99
N LYS A 520 -3.76 -24.53 -21.19
CA LYS A 520 -3.96 -25.56 -22.22
C LYS A 520 -2.96 -26.73 -22.12
N VAL A 521 -2.51 -27.04 -20.91
CA VAL A 521 -1.67 -28.21 -20.64
C VAL A 521 -2.48 -29.49 -20.94
N PRO A 522 -1.94 -30.43 -21.75
CA PRO A 522 -2.63 -31.67 -22.11
C PRO A 522 -3.04 -32.47 -20.89
N ARG A 523 -4.19 -33.14 -20.97
CA ARG A 523 -4.72 -33.96 -19.88
C ARG A 523 -3.71 -35.01 -19.38
N ARG A 524 -2.99 -35.67 -20.30
CA ARG A 524 -1.93 -36.64 -19.95
C ARG A 524 -0.87 -36.02 -19.02
N SER A 525 -0.41 -34.82 -19.34
CA SER A 525 0.61 -34.11 -18.56
C SER A 525 0.07 -33.67 -17.20
N ARG A 526 -1.19 -33.22 -17.15
CA ARG A 526 -1.88 -32.88 -15.89
C ARG A 526 -2.07 -34.10 -15.00
N ASP A 527 -2.44 -35.25 -15.57
CA ASP A 527 -2.59 -36.51 -14.85
C ASP A 527 -1.23 -36.99 -14.31
N PHE A 528 -0.13 -36.84 -15.09
CA PHE A 528 1.23 -37.14 -14.62
C PHE A 528 1.61 -36.26 -13.42
N ILE A 529 1.41 -34.94 -13.53
CA ILE A 529 1.69 -33.98 -12.44
C ILE A 529 0.88 -34.31 -11.19
N ARG A 530 -0.43 -34.56 -11.34
CA ARG A 530 -1.30 -34.97 -10.22
C ARG A 530 -0.76 -36.23 -9.55
N ASN A 531 -0.33 -37.22 -10.32
CA ASN A 531 0.22 -38.46 -9.77
C ASN A 531 1.51 -38.23 -8.96
N GLN A 532 2.38 -37.37 -9.45
CA GLN A 532 3.62 -37.01 -8.75
C GLN A 532 3.35 -36.21 -7.46
N LEU A 533 2.40 -35.26 -7.49
CA LEU A 533 2.11 -34.38 -6.36
C LEU A 533 1.27 -35.03 -5.24
N VAL A 534 0.33 -35.90 -5.60
CA VAL A 534 -0.63 -36.51 -4.66
C VAL A 534 -0.11 -37.84 -4.10
N TYR A 535 0.42 -38.70 -4.96
CA TYR A 535 0.73 -40.08 -4.57
C TYR A 535 2.20 -40.31 -4.21
N GLN A 536 3.11 -39.42 -4.60
CA GLN A 536 4.52 -39.48 -4.24
C GLN A 536 4.84 -38.38 -3.20
N LYS A 537 4.69 -38.71 -1.92
CA LYS A 537 5.04 -37.79 -0.83
C LYS A 537 6.53 -37.50 -0.87
N SER A 538 6.89 -36.22 -0.79
CA SER A 538 8.30 -35.82 -0.62
C SER A 538 8.89 -36.45 0.65
N SER A 539 10.16 -36.84 0.57
CA SER A 539 10.94 -37.41 1.67
C SER A 539 11.06 -36.47 2.90
N HIS A 540 10.66 -35.20 2.74
CA HIS A 540 10.76 -34.12 3.73
C HIS A 540 9.44 -33.70 4.40
N SER A 541 8.35 -34.47 4.25
CA SER A 541 7.08 -34.18 4.94
C SER A 541 7.26 -34.19 6.47
N THR A 542 6.75 -33.14 7.13
CA THR A 542 7.04 -32.79 8.53
C THR A 542 5.75 -32.44 9.29
N THR A 543 4.87 -33.41 9.50
CA THR A 543 3.71 -33.26 10.39
C THR A 543 4.05 -33.77 11.79
N GLY A 544 3.93 -32.95 12.84
CA GLY A 544 4.24 -33.42 14.20
C GLY A 544 4.25 -32.40 15.36
N THR A 545 4.73 -32.89 16.52
CA THR A 545 4.77 -32.27 17.85
C THR A 545 5.38 -30.86 17.98
N PRO A 546 6.33 -30.40 17.14
CA PRO A 546 6.89 -29.05 17.26
C PRO A 546 5.89 -27.91 17.00
N ALA A 547 4.93 -28.11 16.08
CA ALA A 547 3.85 -27.15 15.83
C ALA A 547 3.00 -26.91 17.09
N LYS A 548 2.70 -27.98 17.84
CA LYS A 548 1.94 -27.88 19.10
C LYS A 548 2.68 -27.10 20.19
N ARG A 549 4.02 -27.12 20.21
CA ARG A 549 4.82 -26.37 21.18
C ARG A 549 4.85 -24.88 20.84
N LEU A 550 4.96 -24.55 19.55
CA LEU A 550 4.93 -23.17 19.07
C LEU A 550 3.55 -22.54 19.30
N MET A 551 2.46 -23.23 18.94
CA MET A 551 1.08 -22.76 19.13
C MET A 551 0.67 -22.55 20.59
N LYS A 552 1.39 -23.14 21.55
CA LYS A 552 1.12 -22.99 22.99
C LYS A 552 1.92 -21.87 23.66
N SER A 553 2.83 -21.21 22.93
CA SER A 553 3.67 -20.15 23.47
C SER A 553 3.31 -18.80 22.83
N PRO A 554 2.57 -17.93 23.54
CA PRO A 554 2.27 -16.58 23.06
C PRO A 554 3.52 -15.79 22.67
N TYR A 555 4.63 -16.01 23.40
CA TYR A 555 5.92 -15.42 23.11
C TYR A 555 6.47 -15.84 21.74
N LEU A 556 6.47 -17.14 21.43
CA LEU A 556 6.97 -17.62 20.13
C LEU A 556 6.04 -17.19 18.98
N LEU A 557 4.72 -17.17 19.23
CA LEU A 557 3.74 -16.69 18.27
C LEU A 557 3.92 -15.20 17.95
N GLU A 558 4.27 -14.38 18.94
CA GLU A 558 4.58 -12.96 18.72
C GLU A 558 5.74 -12.79 17.73
N PHE A 559 6.79 -13.60 17.85
CA PHE A 559 7.90 -13.58 16.89
C PHE A 559 7.49 -14.07 15.50
N ILE A 560 6.68 -15.12 15.40
CA ILE A 560 6.13 -15.57 14.11
C ILE A 560 5.33 -14.46 13.43
N VAL A 561 4.44 -13.79 14.18
CA VAL A 561 3.67 -12.66 13.65
C VAL A 561 4.62 -11.53 13.25
N LYS A 562 5.61 -11.16 14.06
CA LYS A 562 6.60 -10.13 13.71
C LYS A 562 7.38 -10.44 12.43
N MET A 563 7.78 -11.69 12.24
CA MET A 563 8.57 -12.14 11.08
C MET A 563 7.70 -12.25 9.82
N PHE A 564 6.49 -12.78 9.93
CA PHE A 564 5.67 -13.21 8.80
C PHE A 564 4.34 -12.46 8.66
N TYR A 565 4.17 -11.31 9.35
CA TYR A 565 2.93 -10.53 9.34
C TYR A 565 2.36 -10.33 7.93
N TYR A 566 3.21 -9.97 6.97
CA TYR A 566 2.81 -9.72 5.61
C TYR A 566 2.51 -10.99 4.82
N ASP A 567 3.09 -12.14 5.16
CA ASP A 567 2.70 -13.42 4.56
C ASP A 567 1.25 -13.77 4.95
N PHE A 568 0.86 -13.55 6.21
CA PHE A 568 -0.52 -13.77 6.66
C PHE A 568 -1.50 -12.90 5.88
N LEU A 569 -1.19 -11.61 5.74
CA LEU A 569 -2.07 -10.66 5.07
C LEU A 569 -2.13 -10.88 3.56
N GLN A 570 -0.97 -10.98 2.91
CA GLN A 570 -0.85 -11.01 1.45
C GLN A 570 -1.39 -12.31 0.86
N PHE A 571 -1.24 -13.42 1.58
CA PHE A 571 -1.68 -14.74 1.11
C PHE A 571 -2.93 -15.26 1.83
N HIS A 572 -3.61 -14.38 2.57
CA HIS A 572 -4.89 -14.66 3.22
C HIS A 572 -4.88 -15.87 4.18
N TYR A 573 -3.80 -16.02 4.96
CA TYR A 573 -3.77 -16.97 6.08
C TYR A 573 -4.30 -16.31 7.35
N GLU A 574 -4.98 -17.09 8.18
CA GLU A 574 -5.49 -16.61 9.46
C GLU A 574 -4.34 -16.30 10.42
N LEU A 575 -4.42 -15.15 11.10
CA LEU A 575 -3.50 -14.84 12.19
C LEU A 575 -3.73 -15.79 13.38
N PRO A 576 -2.68 -16.18 14.12
CA PRO A 576 -2.84 -17.01 15.30
C PRO A 576 -3.69 -16.30 16.37
N GLN A 577 -4.45 -17.08 17.12
CA GLN A 577 -5.34 -16.57 18.17
C GLN A 577 -4.60 -15.65 19.15
N GLY A 578 -5.10 -14.42 19.31
CA GLY A 578 -4.51 -13.40 20.18
C GLY A 578 -3.78 -12.25 19.47
N PHE A 579 -3.82 -12.20 18.12
CA PHE A 579 -3.21 -11.16 17.29
C PHE A 579 -4.18 -10.55 16.28
#